data_AF-A0A3P6S7N9-F1
#
_entry.id   AF-A0A3P6S7N9-F1
#
_cell.length_a   1.000
_cell.length_b   1.000
_cell.length_c   1.000
_cell.angle_alpha   90.00
_cell.angle_beta   90.00
_cell.angle_gamma   90.00
#
_symmetry.space_group_name_H-M   'P 1'
#
loop_
_entity.id
_entity.type
_entity.pdbx_description
1 polymer ?
#
loop_
_entity_poly.entity_id
_entity_poly.type
_entity_poly.pdbx_seq_one_letter_code
_entity_poly.pdbx_strand_id
1 'polypeptide(L)'
;MEERLQVSAKQHPELQQLRQHIRSCFENISCFLMPYPGIKVATNPSFNGSLAGKNYSKVMLLDHQQTFPDIDPKFQEQLRIMVPALLDSKSLSMKEINGHKVTCRELVEYFKSYMKIFQGQDLPEPKSMLMVRSFPVFI
;
A
#
# COMPACT_ATOMS: atom_id res chain seq x y z
N MET A 1 1.04 11.25 -11.30
CA MET A 1 2.06 10.19 -11.22
C MET A 1 2.85 10.08 -12.52
N GLU A 2 2.17 10.01 -13.66
CA GLU A 2 2.81 9.84 -14.97
C GLU A 2 3.93 10.86 -15.24
N GLU A 3 3.66 12.14 -14.99
CA GLU A 3 4.68 13.22 -15.10
C GLU A 3 5.89 13.00 -14.20
N ARG A 4 5.72 12.42 -13.00
CA ARG A 4 6.80 12.17 -12.04
C ARG A 4 7.65 10.96 -12.41
N LEU A 5 7.07 10.02 -13.16
CA LEU A 5 7.75 8.84 -13.68
C LEU A 5 8.34 9.05 -15.08
N GLN A 6 8.13 10.22 -15.70
CA GLN A 6 8.79 10.54 -16.96
C GLN A 6 10.31 10.59 -16.80
N VAL A 7 10.97 9.89 -17.72
CA VAL A 7 12.43 9.89 -17.84
C VAL A 7 12.84 11.16 -18.56
N SER A 8 13.78 11.90 -17.97
CA SER A 8 14.32 13.12 -18.56
C SER A 8 15.84 13.09 -18.52
N ALA A 9 16.49 13.53 -19.59
CA ALA A 9 17.96 13.63 -19.67
C ALA A 9 18.59 14.55 -18.61
N LYS A 10 17.79 15.41 -17.96
CA LYS A 10 18.23 16.28 -16.86
C LYS A 10 18.37 15.55 -15.51
N GLN A 11 17.88 14.32 -15.41
CA GLN A 11 17.88 13.54 -14.18
C GLN A 11 19.19 12.75 -14.04
N HIS A 12 19.60 12.45 -12.81
CA HIS A 12 20.76 11.58 -12.56
C HIS A 12 20.57 10.21 -13.25
N PRO A 13 21.61 9.59 -13.85
CA PRO A 13 21.49 8.32 -14.59
C PRO A 13 20.79 7.21 -13.80
N GLU A 14 21.07 7.10 -12.50
CA GLU A 14 20.44 6.12 -11.61
C GLU A 14 18.92 6.32 -11.49
N LEU A 15 18.44 7.58 -11.44
CA LEU A 15 17.02 7.90 -11.40
C LEU A 15 16.33 7.62 -12.75
N GLN A 16 17.05 7.79 -13.86
CA GLN A 16 16.55 7.43 -15.18
C GLN A 16 16.36 5.91 -15.28
N GLN A 17 17.38 5.15 -14.88
CA GLN A 17 17.32 3.68 -14.84
C GLN A 17 16.17 3.22 -13.93
N LEU A 18 16.05 3.75 -12.70
CA LEU A 18 14.96 3.38 -11.79
C LEU A 18 13.58 3.61 -12.42
N ARG A 19 13.35 4.76 -13.03
CA ARG A 19 12.06 5.09 -13.68
C ARG A 19 11.75 4.19 -14.89
N GLN A 20 12.76 3.79 -15.65
CA GLN A 20 12.60 2.83 -16.75
C GLN A 20 12.22 1.44 -16.22
N HIS A 21 12.92 0.97 -15.19
CA HIS A 21 12.73 -0.38 -14.65
C HIS A 21 11.43 -0.52 -13.85
N ILE A 22 10.94 0.53 -13.19
CA ILE A 22 9.73 0.45 -12.36
C ILE A 22 8.54 -0.11 -13.15
N ARG A 23 8.39 0.29 -14.42
CA ARG A 23 7.31 -0.20 -15.29
C ARG A 23 7.47 -1.66 -15.71
N SER A 24 8.69 -2.20 -15.68
CA SER A 24 8.96 -3.63 -15.92
C SER A 24 8.76 -4.49 -14.68
N CYS A 25 8.79 -3.91 -13.48
CA CYS A 25 8.66 -4.63 -12.21
C CYS A 25 7.22 -4.83 -11.75
N PHE A 26 6.29 -3.99 -12.21
CA PHE A 26 4.89 -3.99 -11.78
C PHE A 26 3.95 -4.05 -12.98
N GLU A 27 2.98 -4.95 -12.95
CA GLU A 27 1.95 -5.07 -13.98
C GLU A 27 1.05 -3.84 -14.04
N ASN A 28 0.69 -3.31 -12.86
CA ASN A 28 -0.17 -2.15 -12.72
C ASN A 28 0.47 -1.14 -11.77
N ILE A 29 0.46 0.13 -12.16
CA ILE A 29 0.99 1.25 -11.37
C ILE A 29 -0.10 2.32 -11.31
N SER A 30 -0.53 2.65 -10.09
CA SER A 30 -1.55 3.67 -9.84
C SER A 30 -1.14 4.59 -8.69
N CYS A 31 -1.77 5.75 -8.60
CA CYS A 31 -1.52 6.72 -7.54
C CYS A 31 -2.83 7.35 -7.09
N PHE A 32 -2.97 7.54 -5.78
CA PHE A 32 -4.09 8.23 -5.15
C PHE A 32 -3.54 9.40 -4.34
N LEU A 33 -4.06 10.60 -4.58
CA LEU A 33 -3.66 11.81 -3.85
C LEU A 33 -4.60 12.04 -2.68
N MET A 34 -4.06 11.86 -1.47
CA MET A 34 -4.84 11.90 -0.26
C MET A 34 -4.70 13.28 0.41
N PRO A 35 -5.80 14.01 0.71
CA PRO A 35 -5.78 15.32 1.37
C PRO A 35 -5.11 15.33 2.75
N TYR A 36 -4.78 16.48 3.30
CA TYR A 36 -4.30 16.55 4.68
C TYR A 36 -5.40 16.11 5.69
N PRO A 37 -5.10 15.28 6.71
CA PRO A 37 -6.10 14.75 7.66
C PRO A 37 -6.70 15.78 8.63
N GLY A 38 -6.16 17.00 8.67
CA GLY A 38 -6.57 18.04 9.61
C GLY A 38 -5.60 18.17 10.80
N ILE A 39 -5.53 19.39 11.35
CA ILE A 39 -4.56 19.75 12.39
C ILE A 39 -4.70 18.89 13.66
N LYS A 40 -5.94 18.62 14.07
CA LYS A 40 -6.25 17.81 15.25
C LYS A 40 -5.70 16.38 15.16
N VAL A 41 -5.66 15.81 13.95
CA VAL A 41 -5.03 14.49 13.73
C VAL A 41 -3.51 14.62 13.73
N ALA A 42 -2.97 15.62 13.03
CA ALA A 42 -1.54 15.73 12.80
C ALA A 42 -0.72 16.16 14.03
N THR A 43 -1.32 16.89 14.97
CA THR A 43 -0.59 17.49 16.10
C THR A 43 -0.98 16.92 17.46
N ASN A 44 -1.99 16.05 17.54
CA ASN A 44 -2.42 15.46 18.81
C ASN A 44 -1.70 14.13 19.05
N PRO A 45 -0.73 14.05 19.99
CA PRO A 45 0.00 12.81 20.27
C PRO A 45 -0.89 11.73 20.90
N SER A 46 -2.07 12.08 21.37
CA SER A 46 -3.07 11.16 21.94
C SER A 46 -4.26 10.94 21.02
N PHE A 47 -4.13 11.27 19.73
CA PHE A 47 -5.14 10.93 18.74
C PHE A 47 -5.29 9.40 18.68
N ASN A 48 -6.49 8.91 18.97
CA ASN A 48 -6.79 7.48 19.08
C ASN A 48 -7.66 6.96 17.92
N GLY A 49 -7.81 7.73 16.85
CA GLY A 49 -8.68 7.37 15.73
C GLY A 49 -10.17 7.44 16.05
N SER A 50 -10.57 8.00 17.19
CA SER A 50 -11.98 8.02 17.62
C SER A 50 -12.85 8.78 16.63
N LEU A 51 -13.95 8.12 16.27
CA LEU A 51 -15.00 8.62 15.40
C LEU A 51 -15.96 9.58 16.13
N ALA A 52 -15.99 9.51 17.46
CA ALA A 52 -16.77 10.39 18.32
C ALA A 52 -15.84 11.43 18.95
N GLY A 53 -16.04 12.70 18.61
CA GLY A 53 -15.36 13.80 19.29
C GLY A 53 -15.77 13.81 20.77
N LYS A 54 -14.80 13.81 21.68
CA LYS A 54 -15.02 13.63 23.12
C LYS A 54 -15.86 14.72 23.81
N ASN A 55 -16.30 15.77 23.10
CA ASN A 55 -16.96 16.96 23.68
C ASN A 55 -18.07 17.59 22.81
N TYR A 56 -18.73 16.85 21.92
CA TYR A 56 -19.87 17.41 21.17
C TYR A 56 -21.19 16.89 21.72
N SER A 57 -22.06 17.83 22.11
CA SER A 57 -23.44 17.57 22.53
C SER A 57 -24.18 16.73 21.49
N LYS A 58 -24.96 15.77 21.99
CA LYS A 58 -25.86 14.80 21.33
C LYS A 58 -26.88 15.38 20.31
N VAL A 59 -26.76 16.66 19.92
CA VAL A 59 -27.75 17.44 19.14
C VAL A 59 -27.50 17.40 17.63
N MET A 60 -26.71 16.44 17.13
CA MET A 60 -26.51 16.20 15.69
C MET A 60 -26.72 14.71 15.34
N LEU A 61 -27.62 14.03 16.05
CA LEU A 61 -28.02 12.64 15.77
C LEU A 61 -29.33 12.57 14.97
N LEU A 62 -29.57 13.49 14.04
CA LEU A 62 -30.78 13.45 13.20
C LEU A 62 -30.49 13.14 11.73
N ASP A 63 -29.23 13.25 11.29
CA ASP A 63 -28.84 12.86 9.94
C ASP A 63 -27.91 11.66 10.04
N HIS A 64 -28.23 10.58 9.34
CA HIS A 64 -27.52 9.29 9.31
C HIS A 64 -26.05 9.35 8.79
N GLN A 65 -25.46 10.56 8.73
CA GLN A 65 -24.11 10.81 8.25
C GLN A 65 -23.12 10.67 9.41
N GLN A 66 -22.42 9.55 9.49
CA GLN A 66 -21.29 9.36 10.39
C GLN A 66 -20.19 10.40 10.06
N THR A 67 -20.11 11.50 10.81
CA THR A 67 -19.09 12.55 10.64
C THR A 67 -18.03 12.45 11.73
N PHE A 68 -16.75 12.42 11.37
CA PHE A 68 -15.64 12.40 12.33
C PHE A 68 -15.15 13.82 12.59
N PRO A 69 -15.50 14.47 13.72
CA PRO A 69 -15.31 15.91 13.90
C PRO A 69 -13.84 16.34 14.08
N ASP A 70 -12.96 15.36 14.32
CA ASP A 70 -11.53 15.60 14.50
C ASP A 70 -10.73 15.33 13.23
N ILE A 71 -11.36 14.81 12.17
CA ILE A 71 -10.72 14.51 10.87
C ILE A 71 -11.29 15.48 9.83
N ASP A 72 -10.44 15.99 8.96
CA ASP A 72 -10.88 16.89 7.88
C ASP A 72 -11.95 16.21 6.98
N PRO A 73 -13.10 16.88 6.68
CA PRO A 73 -14.15 16.28 5.87
C PRO A 73 -13.71 15.83 4.48
N LYS A 74 -12.78 16.56 3.84
CA LYS A 74 -12.26 16.21 2.52
C LYS A 74 -11.40 14.96 2.57
N PHE A 75 -10.62 14.78 3.64
CA PHE A 75 -9.91 13.54 3.90
C PHE A 75 -10.90 12.36 4.07
N GLN A 76 -11.98 12.55 4.84
CA GLN A 76 -13.00 11.51 5.04
C GLN A 76 -13.70 11.12 3.73
N GLU A 77 -14.05 12.09 2.90
CA GLU A 77 -14.62 11.86 1.57
C GLU A 77 -13.69 11.01 0.69
N GLN A 78 -12.41 11.37 0.64
CA GLN A 78 -11.44 10.63 -0.16
C GLN A 78 -11.15 9.23 0.41
N LEU A 79 -11.21 9.03 1.73
CA LEU A 79 -11.16 7.69 2.32
C LEU A 79 -12.35 6.82 1.89
N ARG A 80 -13.56 7.38 1.84
CA ARG A 80 -14.76 6.66 1.38
C ARG A 80 -14.68 6.25 -0.10
N ILE A 81 -13.79 6.87 -0.87
CA ILE A 81 -13.51 6.49 -2.27
C ILE A 81 -12.36 5.47 -2.31
N MET A 82 -11.24 5.76 -1.64
CA MET A 82 -10.02 4.96 -1.71
C MET A 82 -10.18 3.57 -1.12
N VAL A 83 -10.83 3.45 0.05
CA VAL A 83 -10.94 2.17 0.76
C VAL A 83 -11.75 1.15 -0.05
N PRO A 84 -12.95 1.48 -0.58
CA PRO A 84 -13.64 0.58 -1.50
C PRO A 84 -12.83 0.30 -2.76
N ALA A 85 -12.19 1.29 -3.39
CA ALA A 85 -11.41 1.05 -4.60
C ALA A 85 -10.28 0.00 -4.40
N LEU A 86 -9.65 -0.02 -3.22
CA LEU A 86 -8.59 -0.96 -2.86
C LEU A 86 -9.11 -2.35 -2.42
N LEU A 87 -10.30 -2.41 -1.83
CA LEU A 87 -10.84 -3.63 -1.19
C LEU A 87 -12.10 -4.18 -1.88
N ASP A 88 -12.53 -3.59 -2.98
CA ASP A 88 -13.68 -4.06 -3.76
C ASP A 88 -13.42 -5.50 -4.23
N SER A 89 -14.39 -6.37 -4.02
CA SER A 89 -14.24 -7.80 -4.32
C SER A 89 -13.91 -8.09 -5.79
N LYS A 90 -14.21 -7.16 -6.70
CA LYS A 90 -13.87 -7.24 -8.12
C LYS A 90 -12.47 -6.72 -8.44
N SER A 91 -11.87 -5.89 -7.58
CA SER A 91 -10.51 -5.36 -7.74
C SER A 91 -9.45 -6.10 -6.91
N LEU A 92 -9.87 -6.96 -5.97
CA LEU A 92 -8.96 -7.81 -5.20
C LEU A 92 -8.15 -8.74 -6.13
N SER A 93 -6.86 -8.47 -6.21
CA SER A 93 -5.92 -9.26 -6.99
C SER A 93 -5.38 -10.42 -6.15
N MET A 94 -5.58 -11.66 -6.63
CA MET A 94 -4.98 -12.83 -6.00
C MET A 94 -3.45 -12.75 -6.10
N LYS A 95 -2.73 -13.13 -5.05
CA LYS A 95 -1.27 -13.11 -5.09
C LYS A 95 -0.78 -14.13 -6.13
N GLU A 96 -0.01 -13.65 -7.09
CA GLU A 96 0.64 -14.48 -8.09
C GLU A 96 2.16 -14.43 -7.95
N ILE A 97 2.81 -15.58 -8.12
CA ILE A 97 4.27 -15.73 -8.17
C ILE A 97 4.57 -16.60 -9.38
N ASN A 98 5.38 -16.09 -10.33
CA ASN A 98 5.66 -16.75 -11.60
C ASN A 98 4.39 -17.17 -12.37
N GLY A 99 3.34 -16.33 -12.36
CA GLY A 99 2.05 -16.62 -13.00
C GLY A 99 1.20 -17.69 -12.28
N HIS A 100 1.64 -18.20 -11.13
CA HIS A 100 0.88 -19.16 -10.33
C HIS A 100 0.19 -18.45 -9.17
N LYS A 101 -1.11 -18.69 -9.03
CA LYS A 101 -1.91 -18.23 -7.89
C LYS A 101 -1.46 -18.93 -6.61
N VAL A 102 -1.19 -18.13 -5.58
CA VAL A 102 -0.61 -18.59 -4.31
C VAL A 102 -1.70 -18.71 -3.25
N THR A 103 -1.80 -19.88 -2.63
CA THR A 103 -2.66 -20.13 -1.48
C THR A 103 -2.07 -19.57 -0.18
N CYS A 104 -2.90 -19.43 0.87
CA CYS A 104 -2.41 -18.98 2.18
C CYS A 104 -1.31 -19.88 2.76
N ARG A 105 -1.39 -21.20 2.53
CA ARG A 105 -0.39 -22.16 3.02
C ARG A 105 0.95 -21.98 2.30
N GLU A 106 0.91 -21.86 0.97
CA GLU A 106 2.12 -21.63 0.16
C GLU A 106 2.75 -20.27 0.49
N LEU A 107 1.93 -19.24 0.72
CA LEU A 107 2.40 -17.91 1.09
C LEU A 107 3.26 -17.94 2.37
N VAL A 108 2.88 -18.75 3.37
CA VAL A 108 3.67 -18.94 4.60
C VAL A 108 5.03 -19.58 4.30
N GLU A 109 5.09 -20.56 3.40
CA GLU A 109 6.36 -21.19 3.01
C GLU A 109 7.27 -20.23 2.22
N TYR A 110 6.69 -19.37 1.39
CA TYR A 110 7.42 -18.26 0.77
C TYR A 110 8.02 -17.33 1.84
N PHE A 111 7.23 -16.90 2.83
CA PHE A 111 7.73 -16.05 3.92
C PHE A 111 8.92 -16.67 4.64
N LYS A 112 8.82 -17.94 5.04
CA LYS A 112 9.93 -18.66 5.71
C LYS A 112 11.18 -18.71 4.84
N SER A 113 11.03 -18.97 3.55
CA SER A 113 12.14 -19.04 2.60
C SER A 113 12.80 -17.68 2.43
N TYR A 114 12.02 -16.61 2.22
CA TYR A 114 12.54 -15.24 2.13
C TYR A 114 13.28 -14.85 3.41
N MET A 115 12.73 -15.11 4.60
CA MET A 115 13.41 -14.80 5.86
C MET A 115 14.79 -15.45 5.96
N LYS A 116 14.96 -16.69 5.50
CA LYS A 116 16.27 -17.37 5.49
C LYS A 116 17.29 -16.68 4.58
N ILE A 117 16.87 -16.17 3.43
CA ILE A 117 17.76 -15.43 2.52
C ILE A 117 18.25 -14.14 3.18
N PHE A 118 17.35 -13.45 3.89
CA PHE A 118 17.63 -12.16 4.54
C PHE A 118 18.22 -12.30 5.96
N GLN A 119 18.59 -13.50 6.40
CA GLN A 119 19.26 -13.72 7.70
C GLN A 119 20.75 -13.31 7.68
N GLY A 120 21.35 -13.14 6.50
CA GLY A 120 22.70 -12.60 6.37
C GLY A 120 22.79 -11.11 6.70
N GLN A 121 24.01 -10.59 6.89
CA GLN A 121 24.21 -9.15 7.12
C GLN A 121 24.10 -8.31 5.84
N ASP A 122 24.24 -8.94 4.68
CA ASP A 122 24.20 -8.27 3.38
C ASP A 122 22.84 -8.46 2.70
N LEU A 123 22.45 -7.48 1.89
CA LEU A 123 21.29 -7.60 1.02
C LEU A 123 21.54 -8.74 0.03
N PRO A 124 20.66 -9.74 -0.09
CA PRO A 124 20.86 -10.81 -1.05
C PRO A 124 20.90 -10.26 -2.46
N GLU A 125 21.84 -10.79 -3.27
CA GLU A 125 21.89 -10.43 -4.68
C GLU A 125 20.55 -10.71 -5.36
N PRO A 126 20.10 -9.89 -6.33
CA PRO A 126 18.84 -10.10 -7.05
C PRO A 126 18.70 -11.52 -7.66
N LYS A 127 19.82 -12.16 -7.98
CA LYS A 127 19.88 -13.56 -8.44
C LYS A 127 19.44 -14.56 -7.36
N SER A 128 19.80 -14.33 -6.10
CA SER A 128 19.36 -15.16 -4.95
C SER A 128 17.88 -14.97 -4.64
N MET A 129 17.32 -13.78 -4.89
CA MET A 129 15.86 -13.54 -4.83
C MET A 129 15.08 -14.24 -5.96
N LEU A 130 15.73 -14.49 -7.11
CA LEU A 130 15.15 -15.28 -8.20
C LEU A 130 15.23 -16.78 -7.90
N MET A 131 16.28 -17.27 -7.25
CA MET A 131 16.50 -18.70 -6.98
C MET A 131 15.51 -19.31 -5.97
N VAL A 132 14.99 -18.53 -5.01
CA VAL A 132 13.91 -18.99 -4.11
C VAL A 132 12.56 -19.13 -4.80
N ARG A 133 12.44 -18.64 -6.04
CA ARG A 133 11.27 -18.87 -6.91
C ARG A 133 11.30 -20.24 -7.60
N SER A 134 12.31 -21.07 -7.30
CA SER A 134 12.54 -22.39 -7.89
C SER A 134 12.87 -23.42 -6.80
N PHE A 135 11.94 -23.73 -5.89
CA PHE A 135 11.98 -24.99 -5.15
C PHE A 135 10.82 -25.90 -5.62
N PRO A 136 11.09 -27.21 -5.78
CA PRO A 136 10.23 -28.11 -6.53
C PRO A 136 8.96 -28.39 -5.76
N VAL A 137 7.85 -28.41 -6.50
CA VAL A 137 6.61 -29.07 -6.12
C VAL A 137 6.98 -30.53 -5.80
N PHE A 138 7.09 -30.86 -4.51
CA PHE A 138 7.01 -32.26 -4.10
C PHE A 138 5.52 -32.62 -4.12
N ILE A 139 5.23 -33.59 -5.00
CA ILE A 139 3.96 -34.28 -5.22
C ILE A 139 3.43 -34.85 -3.90
#